data_AF-A0A4R4E4A0-F1
#
_entry.id   AF-A0A4R4E4A0-F1
#
_cell.length_a   1.000
_cell.length_b   1.000
_cell.length_c   1.000
_cell.angle_alpha   90.00
_cell.angle_beta   90.00
_cell.angle_gamma   90.00
#
_symmetry.space_group_name_H-M   'P 1'
#
loop_
_entity.id
_entity.type
_entity.pdbx_description
1 polymer ?
#
loop_
_entity_poly.entity_id
_entity_poly.type
_entity_poly.pdbx_seq_one_letter_code
_entity_poly.pdbx_strand_id
1 'polypeptide(L)'
;MNKSRINWIVVGITLLVLLNIALLATIWLQKKEGRVAAPGPRPGDENPLATELRFDSAQRRSFDTLRAEHFKWMQGYRKQMRDARDHYFDGIKSGAAPDNRIAWSIAALHTKMDSATYVHFAQVRALCNPQQQEAFDRLLRRIVNAAGRPGPRPSPDPFRKEDEPPHDGPPEDGPPPGP
;
A
#
# COMPACT_ATOMS: atom_id res chain seq x y z
N MET A 1 -50.37 12.01 -13.07
CA MET A 1 -48.95 12.35 -12.83
C MET A 1 -48.49 13.33 -13.89
N ASN A 2 -48.14 14.56 -13.49
CA ASN A 2 -48.02 15.68 -14.41
C ASN A 2 -46.68 15.58 -15.16
N LYS A 3 -46.73 15.36 -16.48
CA LYS A 3 -45.58 15.17 -17.39
C LYS A 3 -44.47 16.22 -17.17
N SER A 4 -44.85 17.46 -16.86
CA SER A 4 -43.92 18.55 -16.57
C SER A 4 -43.08 18.33 -15.30
N ARG A 5 -43.64 17.74 -14.24
CA ARG A 5 -42.91 17.47 -12.97
C ARG A 5 -41.86 16.37 -13.15
N ILE A 6 -42.18 15.35 -13.95
CA ILE A 6 -41.24 14.28 -14.29
C ILE A 6 -40.07 14.85 -15.12
N ASN A 7 -40.34 15.73 -16.08
CA ASN A 7 -39.29 16.35 -16.89
C ASN A 7 -38.31 17.20 -16.04
N TRP A 8 -38.80 17.95 -15.04
CA TRP A 8 -37.93 18.70 -14.13
C TRP A 8 -37.06 17.80 -13.23
N ILE A 9 -37.62 16.69 -12.74
CA ILE A 9 -36.86 15.71 -11.94
C ILE A 9 -35.78 15.05 -12.80
N VAL A 10 -36.11 14.65 -14.03
CA VAL A 10 -35.14 14.07 -14.97
C VAL A 10 -34.01 15.06 -15.26
N VAL A 11 -34.33 16.33 -15.56
CA VAL A 11 -33.31 17.37 -15.77
C VAL A 11 -32.42 17.55 -14.54
N GLY A 12 -32.99 17.56 -13.33
CA GLY A 12 -32.23 17.64 -12.08
C GLY A 12 -31.28 16.46 -11.86
N ILE A 13 -31.74 15.23 -12.12
CA ILE A 13 -30.92 14.02 -12.02
C ILE A 13 -29.82 14.02 -13.09
N THR A 14 -30.13 14.39 -14.33
CA THR A 14 -29.13 14.47 -15.41
C THR A 14 -28.04 15.49 -15.08
N LEU A 15 -28.41 16.67 -14.56
CA LEU A 15 -27.45 17.68 -14.13
C LEU A 15 -26.55 17.17 -12.99
N LEU A 16 -27.14 16.49 -12.00
CA LEU A 16 -26.41 15.91 -10.88
C LEU A 16 -25.41 14.84 -11.32
N VAL A 17 -25.80 13.98 -12.25
CA VAL A 17 -24.93 12.94 -12.82
C VAL A 17 -23.78 13.57 -13.60
N LEU A 18 -24.06 14.58 -14.44
CA LEU A 18 -23.02 15.29 -15.19
C LEU A 18 -22.02 15.99 -14.27
N LEU A 19 -22.49 16.60 -13.18
CA LEU A 19 -21.61 17.24 -12.19
C LEU A 19 -20.69 16.22 -11.49
N ASN A 20 -21.23 15.05 -11.13
CA ASN A 20 -20.43 13.97 -10.53
C ASN A 20 -19.41 13.40 -11.51
N ILE A 21 -19.77 13.22 -12.78
CA ILE A 21 -18.84 12.79 -13.83
C ILE A 21 -17.74 13.84 -14.04
N ALA A 22 -18.07 15.13 -14.03
CA ALA A 22 -17.09 16.21 -14.12
C ALA A 22 -16.10 16.20 -12.94
N LEU A 23 -16.58 16.00 -11.71
CA LEU A 23 -15.74 15.86 -10.51
C LEU A 23 -14.83 14.63 -10.57
N LEU A 24 -15.36 13.49 -11.01
CA LEU A 24 -14.55 12.29 -11.20
C LEU A 24 -13.48 12.49 -12.29
N ALA A 25 -13.84 13.18 -13.38
CA ALA A 25 -12.91 13.52 -14.44
C ALA A 25 -11.80 14.46 -13.94
N THR A 26 -12.11 15.51 -13.16
CA THR A 26 -11.08 16.42 -12.62
C THR A 26 -10.13 15.71 -11.68
N ILE A 27 -10.62 14.82 -10.79
CA ILE A 27 -9.77 13.98 -9.93
C ILE A 27 -8.88 13.05 -10.76
N TRP A 28 -9.41 12.46 -11.83
CA TRP A 28 -8.63 11.58 -12.73
C TRP A 28 -7.61 12.35 -13.57
N LEU A 29 -7.90 13.56 -14.01
CA LEU A 29 -6.97 14.42 -14.75
C LEU A 29 -5.84 14.94 -13.83
N GLN A 30 -6.16 15.36 -12.58
CA GLN A 30 -5.15 15.70 -11.57
C GLN A 30 -4.24 14.52 -11.23
N LYS A 31 -4.79 13.30 -11.18
CA LYS A 31 -4.01 12.07 -10.98
C LYS A 31 -3.10 11.75 -12.18
N LYS A 32 -3.43 12.19 -13.39
CA LYS A 32 -2.58 12.04 -14.60
C LYS A 32 -1.45 13.09 -14.65
N GLU A 33 -1.69 14.31 -14.18
CA GLU A 33 -0.68 15.36 -14.08
C GLU A 33 0.30 15.14 -12.91
N GLY A 34 -0.03 14.24 -11.98
CA GLY A 34 0.87 13.72 -10.94
C GLY A 34 1.97 12.76 -11.40
N ARG A 35 2.35 12.75 -12.69
CA ARG A 35 3.57 12.09 -13.19
C ARG A 35 4.68 13.10 -13.45
N VAL A 36 4.88 14.01 -12.51
CA VAL A 36 6.18 14.68 -12.38
C VAL A 36 7.05 13.78 -11.52
N ALA A 37 8.29 13.59 -11.97
CA ALA A 37 9.34 12.77 -11.37
C ALA A 37 9.22 12.60 -9.85
N ALA A 38 9.45 11.38 -9.37
CA ALA A 38 9.57 11.07 -7.94
C ALA A 38 10.23 12.24 -7.21
N PRO A 39 9.52 12.95 -6.32
CA PRO A 39 10.15 14.01 -5.58
C PRO A 39 11.25 13.36 -4.76
N GLY A 40 12.49 13.78 -4.95
CA GLY A 40 13.51 13.60 -3.93
C GLY A 40 12.96 14.11 -2.59
N PRO A 41 13.54 13.68 -1.45
CA PRO A 41 13.01 14.01 -0.13
C PRO A 41 12.71 15.51 -0.03
N ARG A 42 11.44 15.86 0.18
CA ARG A 42 11.07 17.26 0.41
C ARG A 42 11.75 17.70 1.70
N PRO A 43 12.45 18.85 1.74
CA PRO A 43 12.94 19.41 2.99
C PRO A 43 11.71 19.77 3.83
N GLY A 44 11.39 18.96 4.83
CA GLY A 44 10.17 19.10 5.64
C GLY A 44 9.33 17.82 5.80
N ASP A 45 9.66 16.71 5.12
CA ASP A 45 9.14 15.40 5.52
C ASP A 45 9.86 15.01 6.82
N GLU A 46 9.28 15.39 7.96
CA GLU A 46 9.79 15.03 9.27
C GLU A 46 9.80 13.51 9.40
N ASN A 47 10.96 12.94 9.13
CA ASN A 47 11.18 11.51 9.10
C ASN A 47 10.89 10.93 10.50
N PRO A 48 9.80 10.15 10.66
CA PRO A 48 9.24 9.84 11.98
C PRO A 48 10.24 9.11 12.88
N LEU A 49 11.07 8.24 12.29
CA LEU A 49 12.14 7.52 12.99
C LEU A 49 13.21 8.46 13.57
N ALA A 50 13.73 9.41 12.78
CA ALA A 50 14.77 10.31 13.26
C ALA A 50 14.25 11.38 14.22
N THR A 51 12.98 11.74 14.10
CA THR A 51 12.30 12.64 15.05
C THR A 51 12.01 11.91 16.37
N GLU A 52 11.55 10.67 16.31
CA GLU A 52 11.26 9.83 17.50
C GLU A 52 12.54 9.46 18.27
N LEU A 53 13.66 9.25 17.57
CA LEU A 53 14.97 8.98 18.18
C LEU A 53 15.76 10.24 18.56
N ARG A 54 15.20 11.44 18.26
CA ARG A 54 15.81 12.74 18.54
C ARG A 54 17.27 12.81 18.09
N PHE A 55 17.51 12.42 16.83
CA PHE A 55 18.84 12.47 16.25
C PHE A 55 19.40 13.88 16.21
N ASP A 56 20.68 14.02 16.55
CA ASP A 56 21.41 15.27 16.36
C ASP A 56 21.64 15.56 14.86
N SER A 57 22.19 16.74 14.56
CA SER A 57 22.39 17.18 13.18
C SER A 57 23.36 16.29 12.37
N ALA A 58 24.33 15.65 13.01
CA ALA A 58 25.28 14.76 12.34
C ALA A 58 24.63 13.38 12.10
N GLN A 59 23.97 12.83 13.12
CA GLN A 59 23.18 11.60 13.03
C GLN A 59 22.10 11.69 11.95
N ARG A 60 21.43 12.85 11.83
CA ARG A 60 20.39 13.10 10.82
C ARG A 60 20.93 12.97 9.40
N ARG A 61 22.09 13.58 9.10
CA ARG A 61 22.72 13.50 7.76
C ARG A 61 23.10 12.06 7.41
N SER A 62 23.71 11.34 8.36
CA SER A 62 24.06 9.93 8.17
C SER A 62 22.81 9.08 7.93
N PHE A 63 21.75 9.30 8.70
CA PHE A 63 20.48 8.60 8.56
C PHE A 63 19.81 8.86 7.20
N ASP A 64 19.79 10.11 6.74
CA ASP A 64 19.19 10.46 5.44
C ASP A 64 19.93 9.78 4.28
N THR A 65 21.25 9.62 4.40
CA THR A 65 22.08 8.89 3.43
C THR A 65 21.72 7.40 3.43
N LEU A 66 21.71 6.75 4.60
CA LEU A 66 21.32 5.33 4.74
C LEU A 66 19.90 5.07 4.23
N ARG A 67 18.97 6.01 4.47
CA ARG A 67 17.59 5.94 3.99
C ARG A 67 17.53 6.04 2.47
N ALA A 68 18.23 7.00 1.87
CA ALA A 68 18.24 7.18 0.41
C ALA A 68 18.77 5.92 -0.30
N GLU A 69 19.85 5.34 0.23
CA GLU A 69 20.40 4.08 -0.26
C GLU A 69 19.40 2.93 -0.14
N HIS A 70 18.85 2.70 1.06
CA HIS A 70 17.85 1.65 1.29
C HIS A 70 16.64 1.80 0.36
N PHE A 71 16.13 3.03 0.19
CA PHE A 71 15.01 3.31 -0.70
C PHE A 71 15.34 2.97 -2.16
N LYS A 72 16.52 3.34 -2.65
CA LYS A 72 16.98 3.02 -4.02
C LYS A 72 17.02 1.51 -4.24
N TRP A 73 17.63 0.75 -3.32
CA TRP A 73 17.70 -0.71 -3.41
C TRP A 73 16.32 -1.36 -3.40
N MET A 74 15.46 -0.91 -2.47
CA MET A 74 14.10 -1.44 -2.34
C MET A 74 13.22 -1.14 -3.53
N GLN A 75 13.38 0.00 -4.20
CA GLN A 75 12.68 0.26 -5.47
C GLN A 75 13.08 -0.75 -6.55
N GLY A 76 14.38 -1.05 -6.66
CA GLY A 76 14.90 -2.06 -7.59
C GLY A 76 14.32 -3.45 -7.35
N TYR A 77 14.32 -3.91 -6.10
CA TYR A 77 13.74 -5.21 -5.74
C TYR A 77 12.22 -5.27 -5.96
N ARG A 78 11.49 -4.21 -5.63
CA ARG A 78 10.03 -4.14 -5.88
C ARG A 78 9.70 -4.19 -7.37
N LYS A 79 10.53 -3.59 -8.23
CA LYS A 79 10.35 -3.69 -9.68
C LYS A 79 10.54 -5.14 -10.14
N GLN A 80 11.66 -5.75 -9.78
CA GLN A 80 11.95 -7.16 -10.11
C GLN A 80 10.86 -8.11 -9.59
N MET A 81 10.33 -7.85 -8.40
CA MET A 81 9.23 -8.62 -7.81
C MET A 81 7.95 -8.54 -8.64
N ARG A 82 7.59 -7.33 -9.12
CA ARG A 82 6.42 -7.17 -10.00
C ARG A 82 6.63 -7.92 -11.31
N ASP A 83 7.77 -7.70 -11.97
CA ASP A 83 8.09 -8.33 -13.24
C ASP A 83 8.09 -9.87 -13.11
N ALA A 84 8.64 -10.43 -12.02
CA ALA A 84 8.64 -11.86 -11.75
C ALA A 84 7.24 -12.43 -11.47
N ARG A 85 6.39 -11.69 -10.73
CA ARG A 85 5.01 -12.12 -10.47
C ARG A 85 4.15 -12.05 -11.74
N ASP A 86 4.30 -11.00 -12.53
CA ASP A 86 3.58 -10.86 -13.80
C ASP A 86 3.94 -12.04 -14.72
N HIS A 87 5.22 -12.36 -14.87
CA HIS A 87 5.67 -13.51 -15.66
C HIS A 87 5.17 -14.86 -15.09
N TYR A 88 5.16 -15.02 -13.77
CA TYR A 88 4.64 -16.23 -13.12
C TYR A 88 3.17 -16.47 -13.45
N PHE A 89 2.33 -15.42 -13.38
CA PHE A 89 0.89 -15.53 -13.63
C PHE A 89 0.53 -15.49 -15.11
N ASP A 90 1.39 -14.97 -15.99
CA ASP A 90 1.20 -15.07 -17.43
C ASP A 90 1.19 -16.51 -17.93
N GLY A 91 1.85 -17.44 -17.24
CA GLY A 91 1.79 -18.88 -17.53
C GLY A 91 0.35 -19.45 -17.51
N ILE A 92 -0.55 -18.86 -16.73
CA ILE A 92 -1.98 -19.24 -16.69
C ILE A 92 -2.64 -18.96 -18.04
N LYS A 93 -2.29 -17.84 -18.71
CA LYS A 93 -2.87 -17.48 -20.01
C LYS A 93 -2.51 -18.48 -21.10
N SER A 94 -1.34 -19.12 -20.99
CA SER A 94 -0.87 -20.17 -21.90
C SER A 94 -1.28 -21.58 -21.48
N GLY A 95 -2.01 -21.75 -20.36
CA GLY A 95 -2.35 -23.08 -19.82
C GLY A 95 -1.13 -23.87 -19.31
N ALA A 96 -0.03 -23.19 -19.01
CA ALA A 96 1.19 -23.81 -18.52
C ALA A 96 1.04 -24.17 -17.03
N ALA A 97 1.68 -25.27 -16.61
CA ALA A 97 1.83 -25.57 -15.19
C ALA A 97 2.71 -24.50 -14.50
N PRO A 98 2.58 -24.33 -13.17
CA PRO A 98 3.39 -23.37 -12.42
C PRO A 98 4.90 -23.59 -12.63
N ASP A 99 5.64 -22.54 -13.03
CA ASP A 99 7.09 -22.61 -13.15
C ASP A 99 7.76 -22.38 -11.78
N ASN A 100 8.22 -23.48 -11.18
CA ASN A 100 8.92 -23.46 -9.91
C ASN A 100 10.16 -22.54 -9.93
N ARG A 101 10.85 -22.37 -11.07
CA ARG A 101 12.04 -21.49 -11.16
C ARG A 101 11.67 -20.03 -10.90
N ILE A 102 10.54 -19.58 -11.44
CA ILE A 102 10.04 -18.23 -11.22
C ILE A 102 9.56 -18.08 -9.77
N ALA A 103 8.89 -19.09 -9.21
CA ALA A 103 8.50 -19.10 -7.80
C ALA A 103 9.72 -18.98 -6.85
N TRP A 104 10.80 -19.71 -7.13
CA TRP A 104 12.07 -19.59 -6.39
C TRP A 104 12.69 -18.20 -6.52
N SER A 105 12.62 -17.57 -7.71
CA SER A 105 13.08 -16.20 -7.91
C SER A 105 12.29 -15.19 -7.08
N ILE A 106 10.96 -15.36 -6.99
CA ILE A 106 10.09 -14.53 -6.14
C ILE A 106 10.48 -14.69 -4.67
N ALA A 107 10.68 -15.92 -4.19
CA ALA A 107 11.12 -16.19 -2.82
C ALA A 107 12.49 -15.55 -2.53
N ALA A 108 13.45 -15.70 -3.45
CA ALA A 108 14.78 -15.09 -3.31
C ALA A 108 14.73 -13.55 -3.28
N LEU A 109 13.84 -12.92 -4.04
CA LEU A 109 13.64 -11.46 -3.98
C LEU A 109 13.04 -11.02 -2.64
N HIS A 110 12.11 -11.79 -2.08
CA HIS A 110 11.61 -11.56 -0.73
C HIS A 110 12.74 -11.61 0.31
N THR A 111 13.56 -12.66 0.27
CA THR A 111 14.74 -12.78 1.15
C THR A 111 15.68 -11.58 1.02
N LYS A 112 15.98 -11.13 -0.21
CA LYS A 112 16.83 -9.95 -0.43
C LYS A 112 16.24 -8.68 0.17
N MET A 113 14.93 -8.48 0.06
CA MET A 113 14.24 -7.33 0.66
C MET A 113 14.31 -7.36 2.19
N ASP A 114 14.11 -8.52 2.80
CA ASP A 114 14.18 -8.69 4.26
C ASP A 114 15.61 -8.49 4.77
N SER A 115 16.61 -9.08 4.09
CA SER A 115 18.03 -8.87 4.41
C SER A 115 18.44 -7.40 4.28
N ALA A 116 18.01 -6.70 3.22
CA ALA A 116 18.29 -5.29 3.04
C ALA A 116 17.64 -4.42 4.13
N THR A 117 16.44 -4.81 4.59
CA THR A 117 15.74 -4.14 5.70
C THR A 117 16.45 -4.36 7.03
N TYR A 118 16.89 -5.59 7.30
CA TYR A 118 17.69 -5.91 8.48
C TYR A 118 18.98 -5.09 8.53
N VAL A 119 19.74 -5.08 7.43
CA VAL A 119 21.00 -4.32 7.33
C VAL A 119 20.76 -2.83 7.56
N HIS A 120 19.71 -2.26 6.96
CA HIS A 120 19.34 -0.86 7.18
C HIS A 120 19.08 -0.58 8.67
N PHE A 121 18.26 -1.39 9.35
CA PHE A 121 17.99 -1.20 10.77
C PHE A 121 19.24 -1.38 11.65
N ALA A 122 20.13 -2.32 11.32
CA ALA A 122 21.40 -2.48 12.01
C ALA A 122 22.29 -1.23 11.88
N GLN A 123 22.38 -0.65 10.67
CA GLN A 123 23.13 0.59 10.42
C GLN A 123 22.52 1.78 11.18
N VAL A 124 21.19 1.89 11.21
CA VAL A 124 20.50 2.95 11.97
C VAL A 124 20.77 2.80 13.48
N ARG A 125 20.70 1.57 14.01
CA ARG A 125 21.02 1.31 15.42
C ARG A 125 22.46 1.70 15.77
N ALA A 126 23.40 1.51 14.84
CA ALA A 126 24.80 1.89 15.03
C ALA A 126 25.02 3.42 15.09
N LEU A 127 24.10 4.23 14.53
CA LEU A 127 24.14 5.68 14.68
C LEU A 127 23.68 6.14 16.07
N CYS A 128 22.90 5.33 16.79
CA CYS A 128 22.32 5.67 18.07
C CYS A 128 23.36 5.62 19.22
N ASN A 129 23.32 6.61 20.10
CA ASN A 129 23.98 6.53 21.41
C ASN A 129 23.26 5.54 22.35
N PRO A 130 23.83 5.16 23.51
CA PRO A 130 23.23 4.14 24.40
C PRO A 130 21.77 4.43 24.80
N GLN A 131 21.41 5.68 25.06
CA GLN A 131 20.05 6.08 25.42
C GLN A 131 19.08 5.94 24.23
N GLN A 132 19.54 6.31 23.03
CA GLN A 132 18.78 6.19 21.79
C GLN A 132 18.61 4.73 21.34
N GLN A 133 19.56 3.84 21.66
CA GLN A 133 19.48 2.42 21.32
C GLN A 133 18.29 1.75 22.02
N GLU A 134 18.02 2.07 23.28
CA GLU A 134 16.83 1.54 23.97
C GLU A 134 15.52 2.01 23.32
N ALA A 135 15.45 3.28 22.91
CA ALA A 135 14.30 3.82 22.20
C ALA A 135 14.12 3.17 20.82
N PHE A 136 15.23 2.93 20.11
CA PHE A 136 15.27 2.23 18.84
C PHE A 136 14.77 0.79 18.98
N ASP A 137 15.24 0.04 19.98
CA ASP A 137 14.88 -1.36 20.17
C ASP A 137 13.36 -1.50 20.48
N ARG A 138 12.77 -0.54 21.20
CA ARG A 138 11.30 -0.46 21.40
C ARG A 138 10.56 -0.13 20.11
N LEU A 139 11.08 0.78 19.30
CA LEU A 139 10.48 1.16 18.02
C LEU A 139 10.54 0.02 17.00
N LEU A 140 11.68 -0.66 16.88
CA LEU A 140 11.87 -1.81 16.02
C LEU A 140 10.87 -2.92 16.34
N ARG A 141 10.67 -3.22 17.63
CA ARG A 141 9.66 -4.20 18.07
C ARG A 141 8.24 -3.82 17.62
N ARG A 142 7.86 -2.54 17.72
CA ARG A 142 6.56 -2.07 17.24
C ARG A 142 6.42 -2.22 15.73
N ILE A 143 7.45 -1.87 14.96
CA ILE A 143 7.46 -1.98 13.50
C ILE A 143 7.32 -3.46 13.07
N VAL A 144 8.12 -4.36 13.64
CA VAL A 144 8.06 -5.79 13.32
C VAL A 144 6.69 -6.39 13.69
N ASN A 145 6.15 -6.05 14.85
CA ASN A 145 4.83 -6.51 15.28
C ASN A 145 3.70 -5.95 14.40
N ALA A 146 3.86 -4.76 13.82
CA ALA A 146 2.91 -4.18 12.89
C ALA A 146 3.01 -4.81 11.48
N ALA A 147 4.21 -5.13 11.02
CA ALA A 147 4.44 -5.75 9.70
C ALA A 147 3.81 -7.15 9.57
N GLY A 148 3.67 -7.88 10.69
CA GLY A 148 2.99 -9.18 10.73
C GLY A 148 1.46 -9.10 10.86
N ARG A 149 0.88 -7.92 11.02
CA ARG A 149 -0.58 -7.75 11.12
C ARG A 149 -1.16 -7.45 9.73
N PRO A 150 -2.27 -8.09 9.32
CA PRO A 150 -3.05 -7.62 8.19
C PRO A 150 -3.35 -6.13 8.42
N GLY A 151 -3.14 -5.30 7.39
CA GLY A 151 -3.34 -3.85 7.50
C GLY A 151 -4.70 -3.50 8.09
N PRO A 152 -4.88 -2.27 8.63
CA PRO A 152 -6.15 -1.84 9.18
C PRO A 152 -7.26 -2.18 8.18
N ARG A 153 -8.24 -2.98 8.61
CA ARG A 153 -9.46 -3.18 7.82
C ARG A 153 -9.97 -1.77 7.47
N PRO A 154 -10.33 -1.49 6.20
CA PRO A 154 -10.98 -0.23 5.89
C PRO A 154 -12.11 -0.04 6.90
N SER A 155 -12.15 1.11 7.56
CA SER A 155 -13.26 1.43 8.47
C SER A 155 -14.58 1.16 7.74
N PRO A 156 -15.61 0.61 8.42
CA PRO A 156 -16.92 0.50 7.84
C PRO A 156 -17.29 1.86 7.24
N ASP A 157 -17.64 1.85 5.96
CA ASP A 157 -18.08 3.05 5.26
C ASP A 157 -19.21 3.70 6.08
N PRO A 158 -19.08 4.95 6.56
CA PRO A 158 -20.13 5.63 7.32
C PRO A 158 -21.40 5.86 6.51
N PHE A 159 -21.39 5.55 5.20
CA PHE A 159 -22.56 5.57 4.32
C PHE A 159 -23.19 4.19 4.11
N ARG A 160 -22.68 3.12 4.74
CA ARG A 160 -23.41 1.85 4.81
C ARG A 160 -24.58 2.04 5.77
N LYS A 161 -25.74 2.42 5.24
CA LYS A 161 -27.00 2.47 5.99
C LYS A 161 -27.21 1.13 6.69
N GLU A 162 -27.31 1.17 8.01
CA GLU A 162 -27.55 0.02 8.90
C GLU A 162 -29.00 -0.49 8.81
N ASP A 163 -29.67 -0.28 7.66
CA ASP A 163 -31.10 -0.54 7.47
C ASP A 163 -31.39 -1.85 6.73
N GLU A 164 -30.41 -2.74 6.53
CA GLU A 164 -30.71 -4.10 6.08
C GLU A 164 -31.08 -4.97 7.29
N PRO A 165 -32.32 -5.48 7.38
CA PRO A 165 -32.68 -6.43 8.43
C PRO A 165 -31.82 -7.70 8.28
N PRO A 166 -31.61 -8.47 9.37
CA PRO A 166 -30.86 -9.71 9.31
C PRO A 166 -31.47 -10.61 8.24
N HIS A 167 -30.68 -10.97 7.23
CA HIS A 167 -31.09 -11.98 6.26
C HIS A 167 -31.04 -13.34 6.97
N ASP A 168 -32.14 -13.73 7.62
CA ASP A 168 -32.41 -15.11 8.02
C ASP A 168 -32.74 -15.91 6.75
N GLY A 169 -31.71 -16.15 5.92
CA GLY A 169 -31.75 -17.12 4.84
C GLY A 169 -31.33 -18.50 5.38
N PRO A 170 -31.95 -19.61 4.95
CA PRO A 170 -31.47 -20.94 5.29
C PRO A 170 -30.04 -21.14 4.75
N PRO A 171 -29.24 -22.05 5.34
CA PRO A 171 -27.87 -22.31 4.90
C PRO A 171 -27.88 -22.66 3.41
N GLU A 172 -27.08 -21.96 2.61
CA GLU A 172 -26.78 -22.42 1.26
C GLU A 172 -26.00 -23.72 1.37
N ASP A 173 -26.66 -24.82 0.99
CA ASP A 173 -26.02 -26.11 0.78
C ASP A 173 -24.91 -25.93 -0.25
N GLY A 174 -23.65 -26.08 0.20
CA GLY A 174 -22.49 -26.04 -0.67
C GLY A 174 -22.61 -27.10 -1.77
N PRO A 175 -21.98 -26.88 -2.95
CA PRO A 175 -22.09 -27.79 -4.07
C PRO A 175 -21.55 -29.18 -3.70
N PRO A 176 -22.22 -30.27 -4.13
CA PRO A 176 -21.80 -31.63 -3.80
C PRO A 176 -20.42 -31.95 -4.39
N PRO A 177 -19.65 -32.86 -3.76
CA PRO A 177 -18.39 -33.34 -4.33
C PRO A 177 -18.67 -34.03 -5.67
N GLY A 178 -17.95 -33.60 -6.70
CA GLY A 178 -18.06 -34.16 -8.06
C GLY A 178 -17.58 -35.62 -8.15
N PRO A 179 -17.91 -36.29 -9.27
CA PRO A 179 -17.75 -37.73 -9.47
C PRO A 179 -16.30 -38.22 -9.53
#